data_AF-V9VTY5-F1
#
_entry.id   AF-V9VTY5-F1
#
_cell.length_a   1.000
_cell.length_b   1.000
_cell.length_c   1.000
_cell.angle_alpha   90.00
_cell.angle_beta   90.00
_cell.angle_gamma   90.00
#
_symmetry.space_group_name_H-M   'P 1'
#
loop_
_entity.id
_entity.type
_entity.pdbx_description
1 polymer ?
#
loop_
_entity_poly.entity_id
_entity_poly.type
_entity_poly.pdbx_seq_one_letter_code
_entity_poly.pdbx_strand_id
1 'polypeptide(L)' 'MLDQYGERPAAEMLAKNGNAIHLFAAPSVGTWTIISTEPGGQTCTLGYGTDFQVIGASAPEPAGELH' A
#
# COMPACT_ATOMS: atom_id res chain seq x y z
N MET A 1 -8.81 -11.75 3.50
CA MET A 1 -8.02 -11.61 4.75
C MET A 1 -7.77 -10.16 5.12
N LEU A 2 -7.59 -9.24 4.18
CA LEU A 2 -7.31 -7.82 4.47
C LEU A 2 -8.60 -7.00 4.65
N ASP A 3 -9.65 -7.32 3.87
CA ASP A 3 -10.97 -6.67 3.98
C ASP A 3 -11.60 -6.74 5.37
N GLN A 4 -11.32 -7.80 6.15
CA GLN A 4 -11.87 -7.95 7.51
C GLN A 4 -11.30 -6.92 8.50
N TYR A 5 -10.11 -6.38 8.21
CA TYR A 5 -9.48 -5.30 8.98
C TYR A 5 -9.72 -3.93 8.34
N GLY A 6 -10.49 -3.86 7.25
CA GLY A 6 -10.69 -2.64 6.48
C GLY A 6 -9.45 -2.18 5.72
N GLU A 7 -8.43 -3.04 5.58
CA GLU A 7 -7.22 -2.71 4.85
C GLU A 7 -7.51 -2.65 3.35
N ARG A 8 -7.24 -1.49 2.75
CA ARG A 8 -7.43 -1.23 1.32
C ARG A 8 -6.08 -0.98 0.65
N PRO A 9 -5.96 -1.21 -0.67
CA PRO A 9 -4.74 -0.87 -1.40
C PRO A 9 -4.38 0.59 -1.16
N ALA A 10 -3.18 0.82 -0.63
CA ALA A 10 -2.65 2.15 -0.33
C ALA A 10 -1.49 2.51 -1.26
N ALA A 11 -0.71 1.52 -1.71
CA ALA A 11 0.30 1.70 -2.74
C ALA A 11 0.57 0.39 -3.50
N GLU A 12 0.97 0.53 -4.76
CA GLU A 12 1.43 -0.56 -5.62
C GLU A 12 2.77 -0.17 -6.25
N MET A 13 3.72 -1.10 -6.25
CA MET A 13 5.08 -0.86 -6.72
C MET A 13 5.59 -2.06 -7.52
N LEU A 14 6.48 -1.80 -8.48
CA LEU A 14 7.20 -2.85 -9.20
C LEU A 14 8.68 -2.83 -8.79
N ALA A 15 9.14 -3.92 -8.18
CA ALA A 15 10.54 -4.08 -7.83
C ALA A 15 11.38 -4.39 -9.08
N LYS A 16 12.69 -4.08 -9.04
CA LYS A 16 13.61 -4.30 -10.18
C LYS A 16 13.70 -5.77 -10.64
N ASN A 17 13.40 -6.71 -9.75
CA ASN A 17 13.36 -8.15 -10.05
C ASN A 17 12.03 -8.61 -10.66
N GLY A 18 11.08 -7.69 -10.90
CA GLY A 18 9.79 -7.99 -11.51
C GLY A 18 8.67 -8.33 -10.51
N ASN A 19 8.95 -8.35 -9.20
CA ASN A 19 7.92 -8.62 -8.21
C ASN A 19 6.98 -7.42 -8.05
N ALA A 20 5.68 -7.69 -8.02
CA ALA A 20 4.68 -6.71 -7.61
C ALA A 20 4.68 -6.60 -6.07
N ILE A 21 4.79 -5.39 -5.54
CA ILE A 21 4.69 -5.11 -4.10
C ILE A 21 3.42 -4.32 -3.86
N HIS A 22 2.58 -4.80 -2.93
CA HIS A 22 1.37 -4.09 -2.51
C HIS A 22 1.47 -3.73 -1.04
N LEU A 23 1.14 -2.49 -0.71
CA LEU A 23 0.87 -2.03 0.64
C LEU A 23 -0.64 -1.90 0.80
N PHE A 24 -1.19 -2.55 1.81
CA PHE A 24 -2.56 -2.36 2.26
C PHE A 24 -2.54 -1.65 3.61
N ALA A 25 -3.45 -0.70 3.80
CA ALA A 25 -3.56 0.05 5.04
C ALA A 25 -5.01 0.31 5.41
N ALA A 26 -5.29 0.34 6.70
CA ALA A 26 -6.56 0.74 7.29
C ALA A 26 -6.30 1.89 8.28
N PRO A 27 -6.21 3.15 7.82
CA PRO A 27 -5.86 4.27 8.70
C PRO A 27 -6.82 4.47 9.87
N SER A 28 -8.09 4.05 9.73
CA SER A 28 -9.11 4.14 10.79
C SER A 28 -8.79 3.29 12.02
N VAL A 29 -8.10 2.17 11.83
CA VAL A 29 -7.70 1.22 12.90
C VAL A 29 -6.18 1.08 13.02
N GLY A 30 -5.43 1.79 12.18
CA GLY A 30 -3.98 1.85 12.17
C GLY A 30 -3.27 0.61 11.61
N THR A 31 -3.98 -0.39 11.08
CA THR A 31 -3.32 -1.62 10.61
C THR A 31 -2.75 -1.46 9.21
N TRP A 32 -1.71 -2.24 8.92
CA TRP A 32 -1.10 -2.31 7.60
C TRP A 32 -0.48 -3.67 7.31
N THR A 33 -0.39 -4.02 6.02
CA THR A 33 0.24 -5.23 5.52
C THR A 33 1.00 -4.95 4.22
N ILE A 34 2.19 -5.51 4.07
CA ILE A 34 2.97 -5.49 2.82
C ILE A 34 3.12 -6.92 2.30
N ILE A 35 2.79 -7.12 1.03
CA ILE A 35 3.03 -8.37 0.31
C ILE A 35 3.90 -8.15 -0.91
N SER A 36 4.61 -9.20 -1.32
CA SER A 36 5.31 -9.29 -2.59
C SER A 36 4.80 -10.48 -3.38
N THR A 37 4.43 -10.26 -4.64
CA THR A 37 4.02 -11.30 -5.58
C THR A 37 5.03 -11.40 -6.70
N GLU A 38 5.64 -12.57 -6.84
CA GLU A 38 6.56 -12.87 -7.94
C GLU A 38 5.80 -13.02 -9.26
N PRO A 39 6.44 -12.84 -10.43
CA PRO A 39 5.80 -13.04 -11.73
C PRO A 39 5.16 -14.42 -11.91
N GLY A 40 5.68 -15.44 -11.22
CA GLY A 40 5.12 -16.80 -11.19
C GLY A 40 3.86 -16.97 -10.33
N GLY A 41 3.39 -15.90 -9.67
CA GLY A 41 2.17 -15.90 -8.86
C GLY A 41 2.36 -16.28 -7.39
N GLN A 42 3.57 -16.62 -6.95
CA GLN A 42 3.84 -16.83 -5.53
C GLN A 42 3.77 -15.51 -4.78
N THR A 43 3.00 -15.46 -3.70
CA THR A 43 2.84 -14.28 -2.85
C THR A 43 3.39 -14.55 -1.45
N CYS A 44 4.23 -13.64 -0.95
CA CYS A 44 4.83 -13.69 0.39
C CYS A 44 4.50 -12.40 1.17
N THR A 45 4.17 -12.55 2.45
CA THR A 45 4.06 -11.40 3.36
C THR A 45 5.45 -10.90 3.72
N LEU A 46 5.72 -9.62 3.45
CA LEU A 46 6.98 -8.96 3.82
C LEU A 46 6.92 -8.35 5.21
N GLY A 47 5.73 -7.93 5.65
CA GLY A 47 5.50 -7.37 6.97
C GLY A 47 4.04 -7.00 7.21
N TYR A 48 3.67 -6.85 8.47
CA TYR A 48 2.36 -6.37 8.90
C TYR A 48 2.49 -5.71 10.28
N GLY A 49 1.56 -4.83 10.65
CA GLY A 49 1.59 -4.16 11.93
C GLY A 49 0.41 -3.23 12.19
N THR A 50 0.57 -2.42 13.24
CA THR A 50 -0.36 -1.37 13.68
C THR A 50 0.30 0.00 13.57
N ASP A 51 -0.42 1.04 14.02
CA ASP A 51 0.06 2.42 14.13
C ASP A 51 0.58 2.98 12.79
N PHE A 52 -0.12 2.66 11.70
CA PHE A 52 0.21 3.15 10.36
C PHE A 52 0.23 4.68 10.33
N GLN A 53 1.34 5.26 9.86
CA GLN A 53 1.52 6.68 9.68
C GLN A 53 2.00 6.99 8.26
N VAL A 54 1.33 7.93 7.60
CA VAL A 54 1.79 8.47 6.32
C VAL A 54 2.72 9.64 6.62
N ILE A 55 4.00 9.51 6.24
CA ILE A 55 4.99 10.58 6.40
C ILE A 55 5.17 11.27 5.04
N GLY A 56 4.95 12.59 4.99
CA GLY A 56 5.25 13.39 3.79
C GLY A 56 4.20 13.33 2.68
N ALA A 57 2.91 13.12 3.02
CA ALA A 57 1.85 13.34 2.04
C ALA A 57 1.84 14.81 1.62
N SER A 58 2.34 15.10 0.41
CA SER A 58 2.09 16.38 -0.26
C SER A 58 0.57 16.56 -0.35
N ALA A 59 0.08 17.75 -0.02
CA ALA A 59 -1.31 18.10 -0.35
C ALA A 59 -1.57 17.74 -1.82
N PRO A 60 -2.79 17.28 -2.18
CA PRO A 60 -3.14 17.14 -3.59
C PRO A 60 -2.74 18.42 -4.31
N GLU A 61 -1.97 18.33 -5.40
CA GLU A 61 -1.77 19.51 -6.25
C GLU A 61 -3.18 20.06 -6.56
N PRO A 62 -3.43 21.36 -6.35
CA PRO A 62 -4.71 21.93 -6.73
C PRO A 62 -4.92 21.57 -8.19
N ALA A 63 -6.04 20.90 -8.47
CA ALA A 63 -6.40 20.49 -9.83
C ALA A 63 -6.25 21.72 -10.71
N GLY A 64 -5.25 21.71 -11.59
CA GLY A 64 -4.76 22.90 -12.26
C GLY A 64 -5.92 23.76 -12.73
N GLU A 65 -5.98 25.00 -12.24
CA GLU A 65 -6.84 26.01 -12.83
C GLU A 65 -6.44 26.07 -14.31
N LEU A 66 -7.36 25.66 -15.19
CA LEU A 66 -7.18 25.72 -16.63
C LEU A 66 -6.93 27.19 -17.01
N HIS A 67 -5.65 27.55 -17.15
CA HIS A 67 -5.21 28.81 -17.76
C HIS A 67 -5.08 28.64 -19.27
#